data_AF-A0A9D6YUW4-F1
#
_entry.id   AF-A0A9D6YUW4-F1
#
_cell.length_a   1.000
_cell.length_b   1.000
_cell.length_c   1.000
_cell.angle_alpha   90.00
_cell.angle_beta   90.00
_cell.angle_gamma   90.00
#
_symmetry.space_group_name_H-M   'P 1'
#
loop_
_entity.id
_entity.type
_entity.pdbx_description
1 polymer ?
#
loop_
_entity_poly.entity_id
_entity_poly.type
_entity_poly.pdbx_seq_one_letter_code
_entity_poly.pdbx_strand_id
1 'polypeptide(L)'
;EILPEVAALFGVPQISDGEDEVDLGEHLMRSLDTASKRGASLPTRFALLVMNVGKSDSPREHLPVHYRHVERGRPRIEDICARFRAPAE
;
A
#
# COMPACT_ATOMS: atom_id res chain seq x y z
N GLU A 1 9.18 -14.90 -1.81
CA GLU A 1 9.14 -13.55 -1.21
C GLU A 1 8.13 -13.52 -0.07
N ILE A 2 8.23 -12.57 0.87
CA ILE A 2 7.40 -12.50 2.09
C ILE A 2 6.06 -11.78 1.85
N LEU A 3 6.09 -10.63 1.17
CA LEU A 3 4.93 -9.77 0.86
C LEU A 3 4.98 -9.34 -0.62
N PRO A 4 4.71 -10.24 -1.57
CA PRO A 4 4.73 -9.91 -3.00
C PRO A 4 3.75 -8.79 -3.38
N GLU A 5 2.62 -8.67 -2.66
CA GLU A 5 1.62 -7.63 -2.87
C GLU A 5 2.17 -6.22 -2.58
N VAL A 6 3.09 -6.11 -1.62
CA VAL A 6 3.78 -4.85 -1.28
C VAL A 6 4.93 -4.61 -2.25
N ALA A 7 5.68 -5.64 -2.62
CA ALA A 7 6.77 -5.54 -3.60
C ALA A 7 6.26 -5.02 -4.96
N ALA A 8 5.03 -5.38 -5.35
CA ALA A 8 4.40 -4.92 -6.57
C ALA A 8 4.00 -3.42 -6.58
N LEU A 9 4.20 -2.68 -5.48
CA LEU A 9 3.95 -1.24 -5.42
C LEU A 9 5.13 -0.40 -5.90
N PHE A 10 6.34 -0.98 -5.94
CA PHE A 10 7.52 -0.29 -6.44
C PHE A 10 7.44 -0.17 -7.97
N GLY A 11 7.74 1.03 -8.47
CA GLY A 11 7.60 1.42 -9.86
C GLY A 11 6.19 1.91 -10.25
N VAL A 12 5.23 1.90 -9.32
CA VAL A 12 3.86 2.32 -9.60
C VAL A 12 3.72 3.83 -9.37
N PRO A 13 3.33 4.61 -10.39
CA PRO A 13 3.18 6.06 -10.24
C PRO A 13 1.98 6.40 -9.35
N GLN A 14 2.12 7.45 -8.54
CA GLN A 14 1.10 7.95 -7.63
C GLN A 14 1.09 9.48 -7.63
N ILE A 15 -0.11 10.07 -7.55
CA ILE A 15 -0.30 11.53 -7.45
C ILE A 15 0.42 12.07 -6.21
N SER A 16 1.09 13.20 -6.38
CA SER A 16 1.71 13.99 -5.31
C SER A 16 1.11 15.40 -5.25
N ASP A 17 1.49 16.18 -4.24
CA ASP A 17 1.10 17.60 -4.14
C ASP A 17 1.89 18.50 -5.12
N GLY A 18 2.94 17.97 -5.75
CA GLY A 18 3.77 18.68 -6.74
C GLY A 18 3.31 18.43 -8.18
N GLU A 19 4.13 18.88 -9.14
CA GLU A 19 3.87 18.66 -10.57
C GLU A 19 4.20 17.23 -11.02
N ASP A 20 5.09 16.55 -10.29
CA ASP A 20 5.58 15.22 -10.64
C ASP A 20 4.86 14.10 -9.85
N GLU A 21 4.71 12.95 -10.50
CA GLU A 21 4.30 11.71 -9.84
C GLU A 21 5.43 11.15 -8.97
N VAL A 22 5.07 10.41 -7.92
CA VAL A 22 6.03 9.71 -7.06
C VAL A 22 5.89 8.21 -7.19
N ASP A 23 6.97 7.49 -6.88
CA ASP A 23 6.93 6.04 -6.73
C ASP A 23 6.13 5.65 -5.48
N LEU A 24 5.07 4.85 -5.67
CA LEU A 24 4.18 4.43 -4.60
C LEU A 24 4.87 3.56 -3.55
N GLY A 25 5.78 2.68 -3.97
CA GLY A 25 6.54 1.80 -3.07
C GLY A 25 7.54 2.59 -2.22
N GLU A 26 8.29 3.52 -2.81
CA GLU A 26 9.17 4.42 -2.06
C GLU A 26 8.38 5.29 -1.09
N HIS A 27 7.27 5.88 -1.56
CA HIS A 27 6.40 6.71 -0.73
C HIS A 27 5.83 5.92 0.47
N LEU A 28 5.45 4.66 0.25
CA LEU A 28 5.01 3.75 1.29
C LEU A 28 6.08 3.57 2.38
N MET A 29 7.33 3.30 1.97
CA MET A 29 8.43 3.10 2.93
C MET A 29 8.73 4.36 3.73
N ARG A 30 8.72 5.55 3.10
CA ARG A 30 8.88 6.85 3.80
C ARG A 30 7.74 7.12 4.78
N SER A 31 6.51 6.76 4.40
CA SER A 31 5.34 6.87 5.26
C SER A 31 5.41 5.94 6.48
N LEU A 32 5.85 4.70 6.30
CA LEU A 32 6.06 3.73 7.38
C LEU A 32 7.15 4.19 8.37
N ASP A 33 8.27 4.69 7.86
CA ASP A 33 9.34 5.26 8.68
C ASP A 33 8.84 6.44 9.51
N THR A 34 8.06 7.34 8.89
CA THR A 34 7.45 8.49 9.59
C THR A 34 6.46 8.04 10.66
N ALA A 35 5.58 7.08 10.35
CA ALA A 35 4.62 6.53 11.30
C ALA A 35 5.34 5.88 12.51
N SER A 36 6.43 5.16 12.25
CA SER A 36 7.26 4.56 13.30
C SER A 36 7.90 5.61 14.20
N LYS A 37 8.50 6.66 13.61
CA LYS A 37 9.11 7.78 14.36
C LYS A 37 8.10 8.55 15.21
N ARG A 38 6.84 8.58 14.80
CA ARG A 38 5.71 9.19 15.54
C ARG A 38 5.09 8.27 16.59
N GLY A 39 5.61 7.06 16.79
CA GLY A 39 5.09 6.12 17.77
C GLY A 39 3.73 5.51 17.39
N ALA A 40 3.40 5.44 16.10
CA ALA A 40 2.17 4.79 15.65
C ALA A 40 2.13 3.31 16.09
N SER A 41 0.95 2.86 16.50
CA SER A 41 0.73 1.48 16.93
C SER A 41 1.08 0.48 15.81
N LEU A 42 1.34 -0.78 16.18
CA LEU A 42 1.58 -1.82 15.19
C LEU A 42 0.41 -2.02 14.22
N PRO A 43 -0.88 -2.05 14.66
CA PRO A 43 -2.02 -2.10 13.75
C PRO A 43 -2.05 -0.94 12.75
N THR A 44 -1.76 0.30 13.19
CA THR A 44 -1.70 1.45 12.30
C THR A 44 -0.61 1.32 11.25
N ARG A 45 0.59 0.87 11.65
CA ARG A 45 1.70 0.65 10.71
C ARG A 45 1.41 -0.51 9.75
N PHE A 46 0.77 -1.57 10.22
CA PHE A 46 0.33 -2.68 9.38
C PHE A 46 -0.73 -2.23 8.36
N ALA A 47 -1.75 -1.48 8.80
CA ALA A 47 -2.76 -0.92 7.90
C ALA A 47 -2.11 -0.03 6.83
N LEU A 48 -1.17 0.84 7.22
CA LEU A 48 -0.41 1.68 6.28
C LEU A 48 0.39 0.85 5.28
N LEU A 49 1.02 -0.25 5.72
CA LEU A 49 1.79 -1.17 4.87
C LEU A 49 0.93 -1.80 3.76
N VAL A 50 -0.34 -2.13 4.05
CA VAL A 50 -1.16 -2.96 3.15
C VAL A 50 -2.30 -2.21 2.46
N MET A 51 -2.73 -1.03 2.95
CA MET A 51 -3.95 -0.36 2.45
C MET A 51 -3.96 -0.05 0.95
N ASN A 52 -2.77 0.07 0.33
CA ASN A 52 -2.61 0.44 -1.06
C ASN A 52 -2.25 -0.73 -1.99
N VAL A 53 -2.23 -2.00 -1.52
CA VAL A 53 -1.88 -3.17 -2.37
C VAL A 53 -2.83 -3.38 -3.55
N GLY A 54 -4.00 -2.74 -3.53
CA GLY A 54 -4.93 -2.71 -4.66
C GLY A 54 -4.51 -1.81 -5.83
N LYS A 55 -3.46 -0.98 -5.64
CA LYS A 55 -2.98 -0.03 -6.65
C LYS A 55 -1.99 -0.66 -7.63
N SER A 56 -1.29 -1.73 -7.23
CA SER A 56 -0.18 -2.35 -7.96
C SER A 56 -0.50 -2.77 -9.40
N ASP A 57 -1.75 -3.14 -9.66
CA ASP A 57 -2.24 -3.62 -10.95
C ASP A 57 -3.31 -2.69 -11.54
N SER A 58 -3.28 -1.41 -11.19
CA SER A 58 -4.25 -0.46 -11.74
C SER A 58 -4.10 -0.37 -13.27
N PRO A 59 -5.21 -0.48 -14.03
CA PRO A 59 -5.17 -0.30 -15.48
C PRO A 59 -4.55 1.04 -15.85
N ARG A 60 -3.80 1.10 -16.96
CA ARG A 60 -3.04 2.29 -17.37
C ARG A 60 -3.94 3.51 -17.57
N GLU A 61 -5.14 3.30 -18.07
CA GLU A 61 -6.19 4.30 -18.25
C GLU A 61 -6.73 4.89 -16.93
N HIS A 62 -6.40 4.29 -15.80
CA HIS A 62 -6.78 4.74 -14.47
C HIS A 62 -5.59 5.29 -13.67
N LEU A 63 -4.39 5.31 -14.23
CA LEU A 63 -3.24 5.93 -13.59
C LEU A 63 -3.29 7.46 -13.79
N PRO A 64 -2.80 8.24 -12.81
CA PRO A 64 -2.34 7.85 -11.46
C PRO A 64 -3.46 7.84 -10.39
N VAL A 65 -4.75 7.84 -10.78
CA VAL A 65 -5.89 7.94 -9.86
C VAL A 65 -6.20 6.61 -9.14
N HIS A 66 -5.87 5.48 -9.77
CA HIS A 66 -6.12 4.13 -9.28
C HIS A 66 -7.60 3.86 -8.98
N TYR A 67 -8.48 4.09 -9.95
CA TYR A 67 -9.92 3.86 -9.79
C TYR A 67 -10.23 2.46 -9.24
N ARG A 68 -11.08 2.38 -8.21
CA ARG A 68 -11.52 1.13 -7.52
C ARG A 68 -10.39 0.29 -6.89
N HIS A 69 -9.22 0.87 -6.61
CA HIS A 69 -8.13 0.13 -5.97
C HIS A 69 -8.49 -0.43 -4.59
N VAL A 70 -9.38 0.21 -3.83
CA VAL A 70 -9.84 -0.30 -2.53
C VAL A 70 -10.51 -1.67 -2.69
N GLU A 71 -11.35 -1.83 -3.72
CA GLU A 71 -12.08 -3.06 -3.98
C GLU A 71 -11.15 -4.18 -4.47
N ARG A 72 -10.13 -3.84 -5.28
CA ARG A 72 -9.06 -4.77 -5.67
C ARG A 72 -8.15 -5.14 -4.49
N GLY A 73 -7.93 -4.20 -3.57
CA GLY A 73 -7.07 -4.37 -2.42
C GLY A 73 -7.67 -5.27 -1.35
N ARG A 74 -8.99 -5.20 -1.12
CA ARG A 74 -9.67 -5.98 -0.07
C ARG A 74 -9.32 -7.48 -0.06
N PRO A 75 -9.51 -8.26 -1.15
CA PRO A 75 -9.19 -9.69 -1.13
C PRO A 75 -7.70 -9.95 -0.87
N ARG A 76 -6.80 -9.08 -1.35
CA ARG A 76 -5.35 -9.20 -1.09
C ARG A 76 -5.00 -8.97 0.37
N ILE A 77 -5.65 -7.97 0.99
CA ILE A 77 -5.46 -7.70 2.42
C ILE A 77 -5.98 -8.88 3.25
N GLU A 78 -7.13 -9.45 2.87
CA GLU A 78 -7.66 -10.67 3.51
C GLU A 78 -6.67 -11.84 3.40
N ASP A 79 -6.08 -12.07 2.22
CA ASP A 79 -5.06 -13.11 1.99
C ASP A 79 -3.78 -12.86 2.82
N ILE A 80 -3.32 -11.60 2.91
CA ILE A 80 -2.18 -11.23 3.75
C ILE A 80 -2.49 -11.51 5.23
N CYS A 81 -3.65 -11.06 5.71
CA CYS A 81 -4.09 -11.30 7.08
C CYS A 81 -4.17 -12.79 7.40
N ALA A 82 -4.70 -13.61 6.49
CA ALA A 82 -4.75 -15.06 6.64
C ALA A 82 -3.33 -15.68 6.69
N ARG A 83 -2.45 -15.26 5.78
CA ARG A 83 -1.05 -15.74 5.69
C ARG A 83 -0.26 -15.47 6.97
N PHE A 84 -0.41 -14.28 7.54
CA PHE A 84 0.32 -13.88 8.75
C PHE A 84 -0.45 -14.15 10.05
N ARG A 85 -1.68 -14.69 9.98
CA ARG A 85 -2.57 -14.86 11.14
C ARG A 85 -2.71 -13.56 11.93
N ALA A 86 -2.98 -12.47 11.20
CA ALA A 86 -3.17 -11.16 11.81
C ALA A 86 -4.33 -11.21 12.82
N PRO A 87 -4.20 -10.59 14.00
CA PRO A 87 -5.28 -10.52 14.98
C PRO A 87 -6.45 -9.71 14.41
N ALA A 88 -7.66 -10.00 14.88
CA ALA A 88 -8.89 -9.32 14.46
C ALA A 88 -9.14 -7.98 15.18
N GLU A 89 -8.24 -7.60 16.09
CA GLU A 89 -8.34 -6.49 17.04
C GLU A 89 -7.25 -5.42 16.83
#